data_AF-A0A8T3DUU4-F1
#
_entry.id   AF-A0A8T3DUU4-F1
#
_cell.length_a   1.000
_cell.length_b   1.000
_cell.length_c   1.000
_cell.angle_alpha   90.00
_cell.angle_beta   90.00
_cell.angle_gamma   90.00
#
_symmetry.space_group_name_H-M   'P 1'
#
loop_
_entity.id
_entity.type
_entity.pdbx_description
1 polymer ?
#
loop_
_entity_poly.entity_id
_entity_poly.type
_entity_poly.pdbx_seq_one_letter_code
_entity_poly.pdbx_strand_id
1 'polypeptide(L)'
;MGDASSLIRAVTHFSHLAADTIVNGSATAHMAPTDHADRLTETCRGCAAQSLKFLQELKAKATLQQADPSATRITVQQILQLAQELRPKGSDIRQEELGDLVDKEMAATSAAIEEAVRRIDDMMNRARKDTTGVKLEVNERILNCCTDLMKAIHMLVIASTDLQKEIVEGGRGAASVKEFYARNSRWTEGLISASKAVGWGATQLVESADKVVLHTGKYEELIVCSHEIAASTAQLVAASKVKADRSSQKLLALQQASRNVNEMAANVVASTKTGQEQMEEKDTMDFSGLSLIKLKREEMESQVKVLELETQLESERMRLGELRKQHYALAGVPLDQVAAGNGFINTPNTPPPLSPKPAKPAIMKKPALGQKPTVPPKTTFR
;
A
#
# COMPACT_ATOMS: atom_id res chain seq x y z
N MET A 1 0.77 -55.92 16.20
CA MET A 1 0.88 -54.50 16.58
C MET A 1 -0.17 -53.77 15.78
N GLY A 2 -1.11 -53.08 16.44
CA GLY A 2 -2.20 -52.37 15.74
C GLY A 2 -1.66 -51.18 14.94
N ASP A 3 -2.34 -50.85 13.84
CA ASP A 3 -2.00 -49.73 12.97
C ASP A 3 -2.06 -48.39 13.73
N ALA A 4 -0.89 -47.86 14.10
CA ALA A 4 -0.73 -46.60 14.82
C ALA A 4 -0.86 -45.37 13.90
N SER A 5 -0.98 -45.56 12.58
CA SER A 5 -0.99 -44.47 11.60
C SER A 5 -2.19 -43.54 11.79
N SER A 6 -3.35 -44.10 12.17
CA SER A 6 -4.56 -43.34 12.47
C SER A 6 -4.39 -42.42 13.69
N LEU A 7 -3.79 -42.92 14.77
CA LEU A 7 -3.50 -42.16 15.98
C LEU A 7 -2.48 -41.05 15.70
N ILE A 8 -1.40 -41.35 14.98
CA ILE A 8 -0.39 -40.36 14.61
C ILE A 8 -1.00 -39.23 13.79
N ARG A 9 -1.86 -39.56 12.80
CA ARG A 9 -2.56 -38.56 11.99
C ARG A 9 -3.48 -37.69 12.83
N ALA A 10 -4.26 -38.28 13.74
CA ALA A 10 -5.16 -37.55 14.63
C ALA A 10 -4.40 -36.61 15.59
N VAL A 11 -3.33 -37.09 16.22
CA VAL A 11 -2.49 -36.29 17.13
C VAL A 11 -1.79 -35.15 16.39
N THR A 12 -1.30 -35.40 15.18
CA THR A 12 -0.69 -34.36 14.34
C THR A 12 -1.69 -33.27 14.00
N HIS A 13 -2.89 -33.65 13.57
CA HIS A 13 -3.96 -32.72 13.23
C HIS A 13 -4.42 -31.90 14.44
N PHE A 14 -4.64 -32.56 15.58
CA PHE A 14 -4.96 -31.90 16.85
C PHE A 14 -3.89 -30.89 17.26
N SER A 15 -2.61 -31.28 17.22
CA SER A 15 -1.50 -30.43 17.64
C SER A 15 -1.39 -29.19 16.75
N HIS A 16 -1.57 -29.36 15.43
CA HIS A 16 -1.57 -28.25 14.48
C HIS A 16 -2.71 -27.27 14.76
N LEU A 17 -3.94 -27.77 14.90
CA LEU A 17 -5.12 -26.91 15.13
C LEU A 17 -5.08 -26.22 16.50
N ALA A 18 -4.60 -26.90 17.54
CA ALA A 18 -4.43 -26.32 18.86
C ALA A 18 -3.38 -25.19 18.83
N ALA A 19 -2.23 -25.43 18.19
CA ALA A 19 -1.19 -24.43 18.02
C ALA A 19 -1.70 -23.20 17.24
N ASP A 20 -2.39 -23.41 16.11
CA ASP A 20 -2.98 -22.33 15.32
C ASP A 20 -3.99 -21.52 16.15
N THR A 21 -4.82 -22.19 16.95
CA THR A 21 -5.80 -21.52 17.81
C THR A 21 -5.11 -20.64 18.85
N ILE A 22 -4.04 -21.13 19.49
CA ILE A 22 -3.27 -20.38 20.50
C ILE A 22 -2.53 -19.19 19.87
N VAL A 23 -1.89 -19.39 18.72
CA VAL A 23 -1.14 -18.34 18.00
C VAL A 23 -2.09 -17.24 17.53
N ASN A 24 -3.21 -17.61 16.91
CA ASN A 24 -4.22 -16.64 16.45
C ASN A 24 -4.91 -15.94 17.62
N GLY A 25 -5.21 -16.66 18.71
CA GLY A 25 -5.79 -16.09 19.93
C GLY A 25 -4.84 -15.06 20.57
N SER A 26 -3.55 -15.38 20.69
CA SER A 26 -2.53 -14.47 21.22
C SER A 26 -2.34 -13.24 20.33
N ALA A 27 -2.28 -13.41 19.01
CA ALA A 27 -2.22 -12.30 18.06
C ALA A 27 -3.45 -11.38 18.17
N THR A 28 -4.64 -11.97 18.37
CA THR A 28 -5.88 -11.21 18.55
C THR A 28 -5.87 -10.43 19.87
N ALA A 29 -5.30 -10.98 20.95
CA ALA A 29 -5.19 -10.30 22.24
C ALA A 29 -4.41 -8.97 22.13
N HIS A 30 -3.35 -8.91 21.31
CA HIS A 30 -2.59 -7.68 21.08
C HIS A 30 -3.42 -6.53 20.46
N MET A 31 -4.53 -6.86 19.80
CA MET A 31 -5.41 -5.91 19.13
C MET A 31 -6.74 -5.71 19.88
N ALA A 32 -6.93 -6.41 21.00
CA ALA A 32 -8.15 -6.39 21.80
C ALA A 32 -8.10 -5.33 22.90
N PRO A 33 -9.26 -4.85 23.40
CA PRO A 33 -9.31 -4.06 24.62
C PRO A 33 -8.66 -4.82 25.80
N THR A 34 -8.00 -4.09 26.71
CA THR A 34 -7.14 -4.66 27.76
C THR A 34 -7.80 -5.81 28.53
N ASP A 35 -9.06 -5.67 28.94
CA ASP A 35 -9.80 -6.71 29.66
C ASP A 35 -9.97 -8.02 28.84
N HIS A 36 -10.28 -7.90 27.55
CA HIS A 36 -10.41 -9.06 26.68
C HIS A 36 -9.05 -9.64 26.30
N ALA A 37 -8.03 -8.78 26.15
CA ALA A 37 -6.67 -9.19 25.86
C ALA A 37 -6.10 -10.08 26.98
N ASP A 38 -6.28 -9.68 28.24
CA ASP A 38 -5.83 -10.43 29.41
C ASP A 38 -6.57 -11.76 29.53
N ARG A 39 -7.91 -11.74 29.42
CA ARG A 39 -8.73 -12.96 29.45
C ARG A 39 -8.37 -13.93 28.33
N LEU A 40 -8.17 -13.43 27.10
CA LEU A 40 -7.83 -14.25 25.94
C LEU A 40 -6.43 -14.85 26.05
N THR A 41 -5.46 -14.07 26.52
CA THR A 41 -4.08 -14.53 26.76
C THR A 41 -4.04 -15.63 27.80
N GLU A 42 -4.75 -15.46 28.92
CA GLU A 42 -4.81 -16.47 29.97
C GLU A 42 -5.52 -17.74 29.51
N THR A 43 -6.62 -17.60 28.77
CA THR A 43 -7.32 -18.77 28.20
C THR A 43 -6.45 -19.51 27.17
N CYS A 44 -5.66 -18.81 26.35
CA CYS A 44 -4.70 -19.41 25.43
C CYS A 44 -3.59 -20.17 26.18
N ARG A 45 -3.06 -19.60 27.27
CA ARG A 45 -2.09 -20.28 28.14
C ARG A 45 -2.68 -21.54 28.77
N GLY A 46 -3.92 -21.46 29.25
CA GLY A 46 -4.68 -22.61 29.76
C GLY A 46 -4.85 -23.70 28.70
N CYS A 47 -5.24 -23.33 27.48
CA CYS A 47 -5.37 -24.25 26.35
C CYS A 47 -4.05 -24.94 26.00
N ALA A 48 -2.92 -24.22 26.05
CA ALA A 48 -1.59 -24.77 25.84
C ALA A 48 -1.23 -25.81 26.91
N ALA A 49 -1.48 -25.49 28.18
CA ALA A 49 -1.20 -26.38 29.30
C ALA A 49 -2.05 -27.66 29.24
N GLN A 50 -3.35 -27.54 28.96
CA GLN A 50 -4.24 -28.71 28.83
C GLN A 50 -3.89 -29.57 27.61
N SER A 51 -3.56 -28.94 26.48
CA SER A 51 -3.11 -29.66 25.27
C SER A 51 -1.83 -30.45 25.53
N LEU A 52 -0.85 -29.87 26.22
CA LEU A 52 0.38 -30.55 26.59
C LEU A 52 0.14 -31.71 27.55
N LYS A 53 -0.71 -31.51 28.56
CA LYS A 53 -1.08 -32.55 29.52
C LYS A 53 -1.75 -33.74 28.81
N PHE A 54 -2.72 -33.47 27.93
CA PHE A 54 -3.39 -34.50 27.14
C PHE A 54 -2.41 -35.29 26.26
N LEU A 55 -1.48 -34.60 25.59
CA LEU A 55 -0.44 -35.26 24.78
C LEU A 55 0.53 -36.09 25.62
N GLN A 56 0.85 -35.66 26.85
CA GLN A 56 1.68 -36.44 27.79
C GLN A 56 0.95 -37.70 28.25
N GLU A 57 -0.35 -37.62 28.55
CA GLU A 57 -1.16 -38.77 28.95
C GLU A 57 -1.29 -39.80 27.82
N LEU A 58 -1.37 -39.34 26.56
CA LEU A 58 -1.36 -40.21 25.37
C LEU A 58 0.00 -40.88 25.11
N LYS A 59 1.11 -40.33 25.64
CA LYS A 59 2.46 -40.84 25.38
C LYS A 59 2.76 -42.14 26.12
N ALA A 60 2.22 -42.34 27.32
CA ALA A 60 2.50 -43.51 28.14
C ALA A 60 1.32 -44.49 28.20
N LYS A 61 1.61 -45.78 28.01
CA LYS A 61 0.59 -46.86 28.09
C LYS A 61 -0.17 -46.88 29.41
N ALA A 62 0.48 -46.49 30.51
CA ALA A 62 -0.11 -46.48 31.85
C ALA A 62 -1.15 -45.35 32.03
N THR A 63 -0.99 -44.23 31.33
CA THR A 63 -1.85 -43.04 31.44
C THR A 63 -2.86 -42.94 30.29
N LEU A 64 -2.77 -43.82 29.29
CA LEU A 64 -3.60 -43.77 28.09
C LEU A 64 -5.11 -43.87 28.38
N GLN A 65 -5.50 -44.58 29.45
CA GLN A 65 -6.90 -44.67 29.89
C GLN A 65 -7.40 -43.38 30.57
N GLN A 66 -6.49 -42.50 30.99
CA GLN A 66 -6.79 -41.23 31.65
C GLN A 66 -6.77 -40.04 30.68
N ALA A 67 -6.32 -40.24 29.43
CA ALA A 67 -6.24 -39.20 28.43
C ALA A 67 -7.63 -38.72 28.00
N ASP A 68 -8.10 -37.63 28.60
CA ASP A 68 -9.40 -37.02 28.33
C ASP A 68 -9.25 -35.65 27.62
N PRO A 69 -9.76 -35.49 26.39
CA PRO A 69 -9.69 -34.22 25.67
C PRO A 69 -10.65 -33.14 26.22
N SER A 70 -11.54 -33.47 27.16
CA SER A 70 -12.60 -32.56 27.63
C SER A 70 -12.07 -31.24 28.17
N ALA A 71 -10.97 -31.24 28.93
CA ALA A 71 -10.36 -30.02 29.44
C ALA A 71 -9.87 -29.09 28.32
N THR A 72 -9.22 -29.65 27.29
CA THR A 72 -8.78 -28.90 26.11
C THR A 72 -9.98 -28.35 25.33
N ARG A 73 -11.05 -29.14 25.22
CA ARG A 73 -12.29 -28.70 24.55
C ARG A 73 -12.91 -27.48 25.24
N ILE A 74 -12.96 -27.48 26.58
CA ILE A 74 -13.48 -26.36 27.37
C ILE A 74 -12.67 -25.10 27.12
N THR A 75 -11.33 -25.17 27.15
CA THR A 75 -10.48 -24.00 26.90
C THR A 75 -10.62 -23.48 25.47
N VAL A 76 -10.76 -24.36 24.47
CA VAL A 76 -11.01 -23.95 23.08
C VAL A 76 -12.38 -23.28 22.94
N GLN A 77 -13.41 -23.77 23.63
CA GLN A 77 -14.74 -23.15 23.66
C GLN A 77 -14.72 -21.76 24.31
N GLN A 78 -13.94 -21.57 25.38
CA GLN A 78 -13.76 -20.27 26.02
C GLN A 78 -13.05 -19.27 25.09
N ILE A 79 -11.99 -19.70 24.38
CA ILE A 79 -11.32 -18.88 23.36
C ILE A 79 -12.33 -18.46 22.28
N LEU A 80 -13.18 -19.39 21.82
CA LEU A 80 -14.21 -19.08 20.83
C LEU A 80 -15.22 -18.05 21.35
N GLN A 81 -15.66 -18.16 22.60
CA GLN A 81 -16.61 -17.21 23.20
C GLN A 81 -16.00 -15.80 23.31
N LEU A 82 -14.76 -15.69 23.79
CA LEU A 82 -14.04 -14.42 23.86
C LEU A 82 -13.83 -13.81 22.46
N ALA A 83 -13.51 -14.63 21.47
CA ALA A 83 -13.38 -14.20 20.09
C ALA A 83 -14.71 -13.70 19.49
N GLN A 84 -15.85 -14.25 19.92
CA GLN A 84 -17.18 -13.77 19.52
C GLN A 84 -17.51 -12.41 20.17
N GLU A 85 -17.13 -12.20 21.43
CA GLU A 85 -17.29 -10.93 22.14
C GLU A 85 -16.48 -9.79 21.48
N LEU A 86 -15.28 -10.13 20.97
CA LEU A 86 -14.38 -9.21 20.26
C LEU A 86 -14.80 -8.88 18.83
N ARG A 87 -15.85 -9.50 18.30
CA ARG A 87 -16.31 -9.23 16.94
C ARG A 87 -16.84 -7.79 16.88
N PRO A 88 -16.34 -6.94 15.95
CA PRO A 88 -16.83 -5.57 15.85
C PRO A 88 -18.35 -5.57 15.68
N LYS A 89 -19.07 -4.90 16.58
CA LYS A 89 -20.54 -4.74 16.50
C LYS A 89 -20.94 -3.58 15.57
N GLY A 90 -20.08 -3.23 14.61
CA GLY A 90 -20.26 -2.12 13.68
C GLY A 90 -21.11 -2.50 12.46
N SER A 91 -22.38 -2.09 12.49
CA SER A 91 -23.30 -1.69 11.39
C SER A 91 -22.69 -1.58 9.97
N ASP A 92 -23.33 -2.20 8.96
CA ASP A 92 -24.56 -1.66 8.32
C ASP A 92 -25.05 -2.51 7.12
N ILE A 93 -24.33 -3.57 6.76
CA ILE A 93 -24.74 -4.48 5.70
C ILE A 93 -25.32 -5.72 6.35
N ARG A 94 -26.61 -6.00 6.11
CA ARG A 94 -27.20 -7.27 6.54
C ARG A 94 -26.34 -8.39 5.98
N GLN A 95 -25.90 -9.31 6.84
CA GLN A 95 -24.95 -10.36 6.45
C GLN A 95 -25.44 -11.20 5.24
N GLU A 96 -26.75 -11.26 5.03
CA GLU A 96 -27.43 -11.89 3.89
C GLU A 96 -27.30 -11.12 2.56
N GLU A 97 -27.03 -9.81 2.59
CA GLU A 97 -26.88 -8.94 1.40
C GLU A 97 -25.42 -8.83 0.92
N LEU A 98 -24.45 -9.30 1.71
CA LEU A 98 -23.02 -9.19 1.39
C LEU A 98 -22.66 -9.85 0.05
N GLY A 99 -23.32 -10.95 -0.31
CA GLY A 99 -23.09 -11.64 -1.59
C GLY A 99 -23.52 -10.82 -2.79
N ASP A 100 -24.67 -10.15 -2.73
CA ASP A 100 -25.12 -9.27 -3.82
C ASP A 100 -24.27 -7.99 -3.88
N LEU A 101 -23.83 -7.50 -2.72
CA LEU A 101 -23.05 -6.28 -2.63
C LEU A 101 -21.63 -6.44 -3.19
N VAL A 102 -20.96 -7.57 -2.95
CA VAL A 102 -19.62 -7.81 -3.53
C VAL A 102 -19.68 -7.89 -5.05
N ASP A 103 -20.64 -8.63 -5.62
CA ASP A 103 -20.79 -8.72 -7.07
C ASP A 103 -21.14 -7.36 -7.68
N LYS A 104 -22.03 -6.59 -7.03
CA LYS A 104 -22.37 -5.23 -7.44
C LYS A 104 -21.17 -4.29 -7.40
N GLU A 105 -20.36 -4.33 -6.35
CA GLU A 105 -19.21 -3.44 -6.18
C GLU A 105 -18.08 -3.78 -7.17
N MET A 106 -17.83 -5.07 -7.42
CA MET A 106 -16.87 -5.51 -8.45
C MET A 106 -17.33 -5.06 -9.84
N ALA A 107 -18.61 -5.20 -10.16
CA ALA A 107 -19.18 -4.73 -11.42
C ALA A 107 -19.13 -3.20 -11.56
N ALA A 108 -19.46 -2.46 -10.50
CA ALA A 108 -19.37 -1.00 -10.47
C ALA A 108 -17.92 -0.52 -10.69
N THR A 109 -16.96 -1.19 -10.07
CA THR A 109 -15.53 -0.89 -10.25
C THR A 109 -15.07 -1.15 -11.67
N SER A 110 -15.47 -2.28 -12.27
CA SER A 110 -15.17 -2.57 -13.68
C SER A 110 -15.75 -1.49 -14.61
N ALA A 111 -17.01 -1.10 -14.39
CA ALA A 111 -17.66 -0.05 -15.17
C ALA A 111 -16.98 1.33 -15.00
N ALA A 112 -16.54 1.67 -13.79
CA ALA A 112 -15.80 2.89 -13.52
C ALA A 112 -14.45 2.93 -14.26
N ILE A 113 -13.76 1.79 -14.40
CA ILE A 113 -12.51 1.68 -15.15
C ILE A 113 -12.75 1.80 -16.66
N GLU A 114 -13.79 1.15 -17.19
CA GLU A 114 -14.15 1.29 -18.61
C GLU A 114 -14.52 2.73 -18.96
N GLU A 115 -15.29 3.38 -18.10
CA GLU A 115 -15.63 4.80 -18.22
C GLU A 115 -14.38 5.69 -18.12
N ALA A 116 -13.43 5.35 -17.23
CA ALA A 116 -12.15 6.03 -17.15
C ALA A 116 -11.37 5.96 -18.47
N VAL A 117 -11.31 4.78 -19.11
CA VAL A 117 -10.67 4.62 -20.43
C VAL A 117 -11.36 5.49 -21.48
N ARG A 118 -12.71 5.47 -21.55
CA ARG A 118 -13.45 6.30 -22.52
C ARG A 118 -13.18 7.79 -22.32
N ARG A 119 -13.13 8.27 -21.08
CA ARG A 119 -12.81 9.68 -20.80
C ARG A 119 -11.38 10.02 -21.20
N ILE A 120 -10.43 9.12 -21.04
CA ILE A 120 -9.05 9.33 -21.51
C ILE A 120 -8.99 9.43 -23.03
N ASP A 121 -9.71 8.57 -23.76
CA ASP A 121 -9.79 8.67 -25.22
C ASP A 121 -10.43 10.00 -25.68
N ASP A 122 -11.47 10.48 -24.98
CA ASP A 122 -12.04 11.80 -25.25
C ASP A 122 -11.06 12.94 -24.97
N MET A 123 -10.32 12.87 -23.86
CA MET A 123 -9.23 13.81 -23.54
C MET A 123 -8.17 13.85 -24.65
N MET A 124 -7.78 12.70 -25.20
CA MET A 124 -6.81 12.66 -26.31
C MET A 124 -7.35 13.40 -27.55
N ASN A 125 -8.62 13.19 -27.89
CA ASN A 125 -9.25 13.88 -29.02
C ASN A 125 -9.39 15.39 -28.78
N ARG A 126 -9.68 15.82 -27.54
CA ARG A 126 -9.68 17.24 -27.15
C ARG A 126 -8.28 17.84 -27.21
N ALA A 127 -7.28 17.18 -26.64
CA ALA A 127 -5.90 17.63 -26.65
C ALA A 127 -5.38 17.90 -28.07
N ARG A 128 -5.71 17.03 -29.03
CA ARG A 128 -5.37 17.20 -30.46
C ARG A 128 -5.97 18.44 -31.12
N LYS A 129 -7.13 18.90 -30.63
CA LYS A 129 -7.81 20.10 -31.15
C LYS A 129 -7.30 21.37 -30.47
N ASP A 130 -7.04 21.28 -29.16
CA ASP A 130 -6.81 22.45 -28.31
C ASP A 130 -5.32 22.75 -28.07
N THR A 131 -4.43 21.81 -28.39
CA THR A 131 -2.98 21.94 -28.16
C THR A 131 -2.16 21.54 -29.38
N THR A 132 -0.97 22.11 -29.53
CA THR A 132 -0.04 21.85 -30.64
C THR A 132 1.41 21.80 -30.15
N GLY A 133 2.32 21.32 -31.01
CA GLY A 133 3.76 21.28 -30.72
C GLY A 133 4.12 20.35 -29.56
N VAL A 134 5.16 20.73 -28.80
CA VAL A 134 5.69 19.94 -27.66
C VAL A 134 4.61 19.64 -26.61
N LYS A 135 3.71 20.60 -26.38
CA LYS A 135 2.60 20.44 -25.43
C LYS A 135 1.64 19.32 -25.81
N LEU A 136 1.31 19.20 -27.10
CA LEU A 136 0.49 18.10 -27.60
C LEU A 136 1.21 16.76 -27.43
N GLU A 137 2.49 16.68 -27.79
CA GLU A 137 3.29 15.47 -27.67
C GLU A 137 3.37 14.97 -26.22
N VAL A 138 3.62 15.88 -25.27
CA VAL A 138 3.65 15.58 -23.84
C VAL A 138 2.28 15.07 -23.37
N ASN A 139 1.20 15.78 -23.71
CA ASN A 139 -0.15 15.40 -23.30
C ASN A 139 -0.56 14.03 -23.86
N GLU A 140 -0.30 13.75 -25.14
CA GLU A 140 -0.58 12.44 -25.74
C GLU A 140 0.23 11.32 -25.07
N ARG A 141 1.52 11.54 -24.79
CA ARG A 141 2.36 10.55 -24.13
C ARG A 141 1.84 10.22 -22.73
N ILE A 142 1.46 11.23 -21.94
CA ILE A 142 0.90 11.03 -20.60
C ILE A 142 -0.43 10.28 -20.67
N LEU A 143 -1.34 10.72 -21.55
CA LEU A 143 -2.66 10.08 -21.69
C LEU A 143 -2.55 8.63 -22.17
N ASN A 144 -1.62 8.31 -23.08
CA ASN A 144 -1.35 6.93 -23.48
C ASN A 144 -0.92 6.06 -22.29
N CYS A 145 0.01 6.54 -21.45
CA CYS A 145 0.41 5.82 -20.24
C CYS A 145 -0.76 5.63 -19.26
N CYS A 146 -1.62 6.64 -19.09
CA CYS A 146 -2.82 6.54 -18.25
C CYS A 146 -3.80 5.49 -18.81
N THR A 147 -3.99 5.44 -20.12
CA THR A 147 -4.82 4.42 -20.79
C THR A 147 -4.27 3.02 -20.56
N ASP A 148 -2.96 2.82 -20.73
CA ASP A 148 -2.33 1.51 -20.52
C ASP A 148 -2.41 1.06 -19.05
N LEU A 149 -2.25 1.99 -18.11
CA LEU A 149 -2.51 1.74 -16.70
C LEU A 149 -3.96 1.31 -16.44
N MET A 150 -4.95 2.02 -16.99
CA MET A 150 -6.36 1.66 -16.80
C MET A 150 -6.70 0.29 -17.40
N LYS A 151 -6.14 -0.05 -18.57
CA LYS A 151 -6.27 -1.39 -19.16
C LYS A 151 -5.66 -2.48 -18.27
N ALA A 152 -4.48 -2.23 -17.70
CA ALA A 152 -3.84 -3.16 -16.78
C ALA A 152 -4.69 -3.36 -15.50
N ILE A 153 -5.28 -2.29 -14.98
CA ILE A 153 -6.17 -2.34 -13.81
C ILE A 153 -7.46 -3.10 -14.14
N HIS A 154 -8.04 -2.88 -15.32
CA HIS A 154 -9.21 -3.63 -15.77
C HIS A 154 -8.95 -5.14 -15.78
N MET A 155 -7.82 -5.56 -16.35
CA MET A 155 -7.41 -6.97 -16.35
C MET A 155 -7.18 -7.52 -14.93
N LEU A 156 -6.66 -6.71 -14.01
CA LEU A 156 -6.49 -7.08 -12.61
C LEU A 156 -7.84 -7.30 -11.92
N VAL A 157 -8.83 -6.42 -12.13
CA VAL A 157 -10.17 -6.54 -11.54
C VAL A 157 -10.89 -7.79 -12.07
N ILE A 158 -10.75 -8.09 -13.37
CA ILE A 158 -11.25 -9.34 -13.96
C ILE A 158 -10.58 -10.56 -13.31
N ALA A 159 -9.25 -10.60 -13.26
CA ALA A 159 -8.52 -11.71 -12.64
C ALA A 159 -8.88 -11.89 -11.15
N SER A 160 -9.10 -10.79 -10.43
CA SER A 160 -9.56 -10.78 -9.04
C SER A 160 -10.95 -11.39 -8.91
N THR A 161 -11.88 -10.99 -9.79
CA THR A 161 -13.25 -11.51 -9.82
C THR A 161 -13.25 -13.02 -10.14
N ASP A 162 -12.43 -13.46 -11.08
CA ASP A 162 -12.34 -14.87 -11.45
C ASP A 162 -11.75 -15.74 -10.34
N LEU A 163 -10.78 -15.20 -9.59
CA LEU A 163 -10.24 -15.84 -8.39
C LEU A 163 -11.31 -15.95 -7.29
N GLN A 164 -12.08 -14.88 -7.05
CA GLN A 164 -13.17 -14.91 -6.08
C GLN A 164 -14.21 -15.99 -6.43
N LYS A 165 -14.60 -16.10 -7.70
CA LYS A 165 -15.51 -17.15 -8.18
C LYS A 165 -14.94 -18.56 -7.92
N GLU A 166 -13.66 -18.80 -8.20
CA GLU A 166 -13.02 -20.09 -7.93
C GLU A 166 -13.01 -20.44 -6.43
N ILE A 167 -12.69 -19.46 -5.57
CA ILE A 167 -12.69 -19.64 -4.11
C ILE A 167 -14.10 -20.03 -3.63
N VAL A 168 -15.12 -19.34 -4.12
CA VAL A 168 -16.51 -19.59 -3.75
C VAL A 168 -16.96 -20.96 -4.26
N GLU A 169 -16.68 -21.31 -5.51
CA GLU A 169 -17.04 -22.59 -6.11
C GLU A 169 -16.36 -23.77 -5.40
N GLY A 170 -15.07 -23.65 -5.08
CA GLY A 170 -14.32 -24.65 -4.33
C GLY A 170 -14.67 -24.73 -2.84
N GLY A 171 -15.18 -23.64 -2.25
CA GLY A 171 -15.40 -23.52 -0.80
C GLY A 171 -16.85 -23.61 -0.33
N ARG A 172 -17.85 -23.43 -1.20
CA ARG A 172 -19.26 -23.35 -0.78
C ARG A 172 -19.87 -24.70 -0.40
N GLY A 173 -19.39 -25.80 -0.98
CA GLY A 173 -20.01 -27.12 -0.82
C GLY A 173 -21.47 -27.12 -1.30
N ALA A 174 -22.39 -27.58 -0.45
CA ALA A 174 -23.83 -27.55 -0.75
C ALA A 174 -24.50 -26.18 -0.56
N ALA A 175 -23.79 -25.19 0.00
CA ALA A 175 -24.34 -23.86 0.27
C ALA A 175 -24.45 -23.01 -1.00
N SER A 176 -25.31 -21.99 -0.95
CA SER A 176 -25.39 -20.97 -1.98
C SER A 176 -24.17 -20.03 -1.97
N VAL A 177 -23.95 -19.31 -3.08
CA VAL A 177 -22.90 -18.28 -3.18
C VAL A 177 -23.09 -17.20 -2.10
N LYS A 178 -24.34 -16.75 -1.91
CA LYS A 178 -24.69 -15.74 -0.90
C LYS A 178 -24.36 -16.21 0.52
N GLU A 179 -24.72 -17.45 0.85
CA GLU A 179 -24.39 -18.05 2.15
C GLU A 179 -22.88 -18.19 2.36
N PHE A 180 -22.10 -18.44 1.31
CA PHE A 180 -20.65 -18.49 1.43
C PHE A 180 -20.06 -17.12 1.78
N TYR A 181 -20.47 -16.06 1.09
CA TYR A 181 -20.04 -14.69 1.40
C TYR A 181 -20.52 -14.21 2.77
N ALA A 182 -21.76 -14.56 3.15
CA ALA A 182 -22.30 -14.26 4.47
C ALA A 182 -21.48 -14.95 5.58
N ARG A 183 -21.16 -16.24 5.43
CA ARG A 183 -20.32 -16.98 6.40
C ARG A 183 -18.90 -16.43 6.48
N ASN A 184 -18.37 -15.89 5.38
CA ASN A 184 -17.05 -15.27 5.31
C ASN A 184 -17.11 -13.73 5.34
N SER A 185 -17.99 -13.15 6.18
CA SER A 185 -18.33 -11.71 6.14
C SER A 185 -17.13 -10.76 6.10
N ARG A 186 -16.12 -10.96 6.96
CA ARG A 186 -14.92 -10.10 7.02
C ARG A 186 -14.10 -10.13 5.72
N TRP A 187 -14.05 -11.28 5.07
CA TRP A 187 -13.36 -11.41 3.78
C TRP A 187 -14.15 -10.65 2.71
N THR A 188 -15.47 -10.82 2.68
CA THR A 188 -16.37 -10.11 1.75
C THR A 188 -16.31 -8.59 1.93
N GLU A 189 -16.34 -8.10 3.17
CA GLU A 189 -16.16 -6.67 3.50
C GLU A 189 -14.80 -6.14 3.04
N GLY A 190 -13.74 -6.93 3.20
CA GLY A 190 -12.40 -6.60 2.69
C GLY A 190 -12.36 -6.49 1.17
N LEU A 191 -13.08 -7.36 0.46
CA LEU A 191 -13.20 -7.30 -1.00
C LEU A 191 -13.97 -6.06 -1.46
N ILE A 192 -15.13 -5.78 -0.85
CA ILE A 192 -15.99 -4.64 -1.18
C ILE A 192 -15.21 -3.33 -0.96
N SER A 193 -14.58 -3.18 0.20
CA SER A 193 -13.82 -1.96 0.53
C SER A 193 -12.63 -1.74 -0.41
N ALA A 194 -11.86 -2.80 -0.70
CA ALA A 194 -10.73 -2.70 -1.63
C ALA A 194 -11.17 -2.42 -3.07
N SER A 195 -12.26 -3.05 -3.52
CA SER A 195 -12.85 -2.82 -4.85
C SER A 195 -13.28 -1.36 -5.00
N LYS A 196 -14.02 -0.83 -4.02
CA LYS A 196 -14.47 0.56 -3.99
C LYS A 196 -13.31 1.55 -4.03
N ALA A 197 -12.22 1.27 -3.31
CA ALA A 197 -11.02 2.10 -3.34
C ALA A 197 -10.35 2.13 -4.73
N VAL A 198 -10.37 1.01 -5.47
CA VAL A 198 -9.87 0.95 -6.86
C VAL A 198 -10.76 1.80 -7.78
N GLY A 199 -12.10 1.66 -7.69
CA GLY A 199 -13.03 2.46 -8.50
C GLY A 199 -12.91 3.97 -8.26
N TRP A 200 -12.75 4.36 -7.00
CA TRP A 200 -12.48 5.76 -6.64
C TRP A 200 -11.13 6.23 -7.18
N GLY A 201 -10.07 5.44 -7.01
CA GLY A 201 -8.73 5.75 -7.54
C GLY A 201 -8.74 5.94 -9.07
N ALA A 202 -9.50 5.13 -9.80
CA ALA A 202 -9.66 5.26 -11.24
C ALA A 202 -10.28 6.62 -11.63
N THR A 203 -11.30 7.05 -10.89
CA THR A 203 -11.94 8.35 -11.09
C THR A 203 -10.97 9.50 -10.81
N GLN A 204 -10.26 9.45 -9.68
CA GLN A 204 -9.29 10.47 -9.30
C GLN A 204 -8.14 10.62 -10.31
N LEU A 205 -7.65 9.50 -10.86
CA LEU A 205 -6.57 9.53 -11.85
C LEU A 205 -7.02 10.23 -13.13
N VAL A 206 -8.23 9.94 -13.61
CA VAL A 206 -8.79 10.59 -14.81
C VAL A 206 -9.02 12.08 -14.57
N GLU A 207 -9.59 12.45 -13.42
CA GLU A 207 -9.77 13.87 -13.07
C GLU A 207 -8.44 14.62 -13.01
N SER A 208 -7.41 14.01 -12.42
CA SER A 208 -6.08 14.61 -12.36
C SER A 208 -5.45 14.73 -13.77
N ALA A 209 -5.59 13.70 -14.60
CA ALA A 209 -5.12 13.73 -15.99
C ALA A 209 -5.82 14.81 -16.81
N ASP A 210 -7.14 14.99 -16.67
CA ASP A 210 -7.90 16.05 -17.36
C ASP A 210 -7.40 17.45 -16.97
N LYS A 211 -7.21 17.70 -15.67
CA LYS A 211 -6.65 18.97 -15.19
C LYS A 211 -5.24 19.24 -15.72
N VAL A 212 -4.40 18.20 -15.81
CA VAL A 212 -3.05 18.31 -16.39
C VAL A 212 -3.10 18.67 -17.87
N VAL A 213 -3.96 18.01 -18.65
CA VAL A 213 -4.15 18.30 -20.08
C VAL A 213 -4.72 19.69 -20.32
N LEU A 214 -5.61 20.16 -19.43
CA LEU A 214 -6.19 21.51 -19.47
C LEU A 214 -5.25 22.58 -18.89
N HIS A 215 -4.08 22.20 -18.34
CA HIS A 215 -3.12 23.09 -17.68
C HIS A 215 -3.70 23.87 -16.50
N THR A 216 -4.73 23.33 -15.85
CA THR A 216 -5.33 23.88 -14.63
C THR A 216 -4.92 23.08 -13.38
N GLY A 217 -4.30 21.91 -13.58
CA GLY A 217 -3.83 21.02 -12.52
C GLY A 217 -2.31 20.95 -12.40
N LYS A 218 -1.86 20.22 -11.39
CA LYS A 218 -0.45 19.98 -11.09
C LYS A 218 -0.03 18.59 -11.58
N TYR A 219 1.16 18.48 -12.17
CA TYR A 219 1.74 17.19 -12.56
C TYR A 219 1.97 16.29 -11.33
N GLU A 220 2.27 16.89 -10.17
CA GLU A 220 2.44 16.18 -8.91
C GLU A 220 1.16 15.52 -8.43
N GLU A 221 -0.02 16.10 -8.72
CA GLU A 221 -1.32 15.48 -8.39
C GLU A 221 -1.48 14.16 -9.16
N LEU A 222 -1.12 14.14 -10.45
CA LEU A 222 -1.21 12.95 -11.29
C LEU A 222 -0.23 11.85 -10.84
N ILE A 223 0.97 12.25 -10.41
CA ILE A 223 1.96 11.34 -9.83
C ILE A 223 1.40 10.67 -8.56
N VAL A 224 0.79 11.46 -7.66
CA VAL A 224 0.19 10.92 -6.43
C VAL A 224 -0.98 9.99 -6.75
N CYS A 225 -1.90 10.39 -7.63
CA CYS A 225 -3.02 9.54 -8.05
C CYS A 225 -2.55 8.21 -8.64
N SER A 226 -1.45 8.20 -9.40
CA SER A 226 -0.85 6.99 -9.98
C SER A 226 -0.31 6.04 -8.91
N HIS A 227 0.27 6.57 -7.82
CA HIS A 227 0.70 5.76 -6.68
C HIS A 227 -0.47 5.22 -5.85
N GLU A 228 -1.47 6.06 -5.59
CA GLU A 228 -2.64 5.69 -4.78
C GLU A 228 -3.46 4.59 -5.46
N ILE A 229 -3.70 4.67 -6.77
CA ILE A 229 -4.43 3.62 -7.49
C ILE A 229 -3.66 2.29 -7.52
N ALA A 230 -2.33 2.33 -7.66
CA ALA A 230 -1.49 1.13 -7.57
C ALA A 230 -1.57 0.50 -6.16
N ALA A 231 -1.55 1.32 -5.11
CA ALA A 231 -1.73 0.86 -3.73
C ALA A 231 -3.11 0.22 -3.51
N SER A 232 -4.19 0.85 -3.99
CA SER A 232 -5.56 0.31 -3.90
C SER A 232 -5.69 -1.03 -4.62
N THR A 233 -5.07 -1.20 -5.80
CA THR A 233 -5.09 -2.48 -6.51
C THR A 233 -4.28 -3.56 -5.80
N ALA A 234 -3.17 -3.21 -5.15
CA ALA A 234 -2.44 -4.14 -4.30
C ALA A 234 -3.25 -4.57 -3.07
N GLN A 235 -4.04 -3.66 -2.48
CA GLN A 235 -4.98 -3.98 -1.41
C GLN A 235 -6.06 -4.96 -1.89
N LEU A 236 -6.61 -4.77 -3.09
CA LEU A 236 -7.56 -5.72 -3.69
C LEU A 236 -6.95 -7.10 -3.90
N VAL A 237 -5.70 -7.17 -4.39
CA VAL A 237 -4.99 -8.45 -4.54
C VAL A 237 -4.77 -9.13 -3.19
N ALA A 238 -4.39 -8.35 -2.16
CA ALA A 238 -4.22 -8.87 -0.81
C ALA A 238 -5.54 -9.43 -0.25
N ALA A 239 -6.65 -8.70 -0.42
CA ALA A 239 -7.98 -9.14 0.01
C ALA A 239 -8.43 -10.41 -0.73
N SER A 240 -8.26 -10.48 -2.05
CA SER A 240 -8.61 -11.65 -2.87
C SER A 240 -7.76 -12.89 -2.56
N LYS A 241 -6.49 -12.71 -2.17
CA LYS A 241 -5.59 -13.82 -1.83
C LYS A 241 -5.91 -14.52 -0.50
N VAL A 242 -6.59 -13.88 0.45
CA VAL A 242 -6.79 -14.40 1.83
C VAL A 242 -7.37 -15.82 1.86
N LYS A 243 -8.29 -16.14 0.94
CA LYS A 243 -8.99 -17.43 0.86
C LYS A 243 -8.56 -18.27 -0.34
N ALA A 244 -7.56 -17.83 -1.10
CA ALA A 244 -7.09 -18.51 -2.31
C ALA A 244 -6.19 -19.72 -1.97
N ASP A 245 -6.29 -20.77 -2.78
CA ASP A 245 -5.31 -21.86 -2.77
C ASP A 245 -3.96 -21.37 -3.32
N ARG A 246 -2.85 -21.79 -2.71
CA ARG A 246 -1.49 -21.40 -3.14
C ARG A 246 -1.11 -21.95 -4.51
N SER A 247 -1.73 -23.03 -4.95
CA SER A 247 -1.55 -23.65 -6.27
C SER A 247 -2.55 -23.18 -7.32
N SER A 248 -3.43 -22.22 -6.99
CA SER A 248 -4.39 -21.66 -7.93
C SER A 248 -3.68 -20.96 -9.11
N GLN A 249 -4.04 -21.34 -10.33
CA GLN A 249 -3.58 -20.65 -11.54
C GLN A 249 -4.16 -19.23 -11.63
N LYS A 250 -5.40 -19.02 -11.13
CA LYS A 250 -6.02 -17.69 -11.10
C LYS A 250 -5.32 -16.76 -10.12
N LEU A 251 -4.80 -17.29 -9.01
CA LEU A 251 -3.95 -16.51 -8.10
C LEU A 251 -2.65 -16.06 -8.79
N LEU A 252 -2.00 -16.93 -9.56
CA LEU A 252 -0.81 -16.56 -10.33
C LEU A 252 -1.11 -15.48 -11.38
N ALA A 253 -2.23 -15.61 -12.09
CA ALA A 253 -2.68 -14.62 -13.06
C ALA A 253 -2.93 -13.26 -12.39
N LEU A 254 -3.60 -13.23 -11.23
CA LEU A 254 -3.83 -12.02 -10.45
C LEU A 254 -2.51 -11.36 -9.99
N GLN A 255 -1.54 -12.15 -9.55
CA GLN A 255 -0.22 -11.64 -9.16
C GLN A 255 0.57 -11.07 -10.34
N GLN A 256 0.43 -11.66 -11.53
CA GLN A 256 1.03 -11.10 -12.74
C GLN A 256 0.35 -9.80 -13.15
N ALA A 257 -0.98 -9.73 -13.10
CA ALA A 257 -1.73 -8.51 -13.36
C ALA A 257 -1.31 -7.38 -12.39
N SER A 258 -1.14 -7.68 -11.10
CA SER A 258 -0.65 -6.72 -10.10
C SER A 258 0.75 -6.18 -10.41
N ARG A 259 1.67 -7.03 -10.87
CA ARG A 259 3.00 -6.57 -11.31
C ARG A 259 2.91 -5.64 -12.52
N ASN A 260 2.07 -5.97 -13.50
CA ASN A 260 1.84 -5.13 -14.67
C ASN A 260 1.26 -3.76 -14.30
N VAL A 261 0.30 -3.71 -13.36
CA VAL A 261 -0.25 -2.42 -12.87
C VAL A 261 0.85 -1.55 -12.24
N ASN A 262 1.74 -2.13 -11.43
CA ASN A 262 2.84 -1.38 -10.83
C ASN A 262 3.82 -0.84 -11.89
N GLU A 263 4.09 -1.61 -12.94
CA GLU A 263 4.92 -1.18 -14.07
C GLU A 263 4.27 -0.01 -14.83
N MET A 264 2.98 -0.13 -15.17
CA MET A 264 2.26 0.92 -15.87
C MET A 264 2.12 2.20 -15.03
N ALA A 265 1.92 2.07 -13.71
CA ALA A 265 1.90 3.21 -12.81
C ALA A 265 3.26 3.92 -12.75
N ALA A 266 4.37 3.16 -12.73
CA ALA A 266 5.71 3.73 -12.82
C ALA A 266 5.94 4.46 -14.16
N ASN A 267 5.41 3.92 -15.27
CA ASN A 267 5.50 4.55 -16.58
C ASN A 267 4.72 5.87 -16.64
N VAL A 268 3.53 5.96 -16.03
CA VAL A 268 2.79 7.23 -15.89
C VAL A 268 3.66 8.24 -15.14
N VAL A 269 4.20 7.88 -13.97
CA VAL A 269 5.06 8.77 -13.18
C VAL A 269 6.28 9.25 -13.97
N ALA A 270 6.95 8.36 -14.68
CA ALA A 270 8.11 8.71 -15.50
C ALA A 270 7.74 9.65 -16.66
N SER A 271 6.64 9.35 -17.36
CA SER A 271 6.13 10.15 -18.49
C SER A 271 5.69 11.54 -18.03
N THR A 272 5.02 11.62 -16.87
CA THR A 272 4.58 12.86 -16.23
C THR A 272 5.76 13.75 -15.83
N LYS A 273 6.79 13.20 -15.18
CA LYS A 273 8.01 13.95 -14.82
C LYS A 273 8.76 14.46 -16.06
N THR A 274 8.96 13.58 -17.04
CA THR A 274 9.59 13.97 -18.31
C THR A 274 8.77 15.04 -19.04
N GLY A 275 7.44 14.94 -18.95
CA GLY A 275 6.51 15.91 -19.52
C GLY A 275 6.63 17.27 -18.85
N GLN A 276 6.66 17.28 -17.51
CA GLN A 276 6.89 18.48 -16.72
C GLN A 276 8.20 19.17 -17.09
N GLU A 277 9.31 18.44 -17.15
CA GLU A 277 10.62 18.99 -17.53
C GLU A 277 10.67 19.55 -18.96
N GLN A 278 9.87 18.98 -19.88
CA GLN A 278 9.74 19.45 -21.26
C GLN A 278 8.83 20.68 -21.38
N MET A 279 7.90 20.86 -20.44
CA MET A 279 6.98 21.99 -20.39
C MET A 279 7.54 23.19 -19.61
N GLU A 280 8.43 22.94 -18.64
CA GLU A 280 9.18 23.97 -17.93
C GLU A 280 10.24 24.56 -18.86
N GLU A 281 9.95 25.74 -19.42
CA GLU A 281 10.96 26.56 -20.07
C GLU A 281 12.01 26.92 -19.00
N LYS A 282 13.20 26.32 -19.10
CA LYS A 282 14.32 26.74 -18.28
C LYS A 282 14.63 28.18 -18.67
N ASP A 283 14.30 29.12 -17.80
CA ASP A 283 14.89 30.45 -17.81
C ASP A 283 16.40 30.27 -17.82
N THR A 284 16.98 30.30 -19.02
CA THR A 284 18.42 30.34 -19.17
C THR A 284 18.84 31.65 -18.55
N MET A 285 19.43 31.58 -17.35
CA MET A 285 19.86 32.77 -16.62
C MET A 285 20.78 33.59 -17.52
N ASP A 286 20.25 34.69 -18.08
CA ASP A 286 21.01 35.62 -18.88
C ASP A 286 21.65 36.65 -17.96
N PHE A 287 22.94 36.45 -17.69
CA PHE A 287 23.72 37.35 -16.86
C PHE A 287 24.28 38.55 -17.64
N SER A 288 24.02 38.64 -18.95
CA SER A 288 24.55 39.72 -19.79
C SER A 288 23.88 41.06 -19.43
N GLY A 289 24.69 42.07 -19.11
CA GLY A 289 24.21 43.41 -18.78
C GLY A 289 23.86 43.68 -17.29
N LEU A 290 24.02 42.72 -16.39
CA LEU A 290 23.84 42.94 -14.94
C LEU A 290 25.09 43.56 -14.28
N SER A 291 24.89 44.60 -13.47
CA SER A 291 25.93 45.16 -12.60
C SER A 291 26.21 44.23 -11.42
N LEU A 292 27.45 44.21 -10.90
CA LEU A 292 27.87 43.41 -9.74
C LEU A 292 26.92 43.55 -8.53
N ILE A 293 26.42 44.77 -8.29
CA ILE A 293 25.50 45.04 -7.18
C ILE A 293 24.11 44.43 -7.43
N LYS A 294 23.62 44.47 -8.69
CA LYS A 294 22.33 43.86 -9.06
C LYS A 294 22.41 42.34 -8.97
N LEU A 295 23.50 41.74 -9.46
CA LEU A 295 23.74 40.31 -9.35
C LEU A 295 23.78 39.86 -7.88
N LYS A 296 24.44 40.63 -7.01
CA LYS A 296 24.49 40.27 -5.58
C LYS A 296 23.13 40.39 -4.90
N ARG A 297 22.28 41.32 -5.33
CA ARG A 297 20.89 41.43 -4.86
C ARG A 297 20.08 40.21 -5.29
N GLU A 298 20.12 39.82 -6.57
CA GLU A 298 19.41 38.63 -7.08
C GLU A 298 19.87 37.35 -6.39
N GLU A 299 21.18 37.20 -6.13
CA GLU A 299 21.72 36.08 -5.35
C GLU A 299 21.12 36.04 -3.94
N MET A 300 21.04 37.19 -3.27
CA MET A 300 20.46 37.30 -1.93
C MET A 300 18.95 37.00 -1.93
N GLU A 301 18.21 37.50 -2.91
CA GLU A 301 16.77 37.22 -3.07
C GLU A 301 16.52 35.73 -3.32
N SER A 302 17.36 35.09 -4.16
CA SER A 302 17.31 33.65 -4.38
C SER A 302 17.62 32.85 -3.11
N GLN A 303 18.60 33.28 -2.31
CA GLN A 303 18.92 32.66 -1.01
C GLN A 303 17.76 32.77 -0.01
N VAL A 304 17.09 33.93 0.05
CA VAL A 304 15.88 34.08 0.87
C VAL A 304 14.80 33.11 0.38
N LYS A 305 14.60 33.02 -0.93
CA LYS A 305 13.60 32.11 -1.51
C LYS A 305 13.88 30.64 -1.20
N VAL A 306 15.14 30.22 -1.20
CA VAL A 306 15.56 28.87 -0.80
C VAL A 306 15.16 28.60 0.65
N LEU A 307 15.46 29.50 1.58
CA LEU A 307 15.12 29.33 3.01
C LEU A 307 13.59 29.28 3.24
N GLU A 308 12.82 30.08 2.51
CA GLU A 308 11.35 30.03 2.55
C GLU A 308 10.83 28.67 2.07
N LEU A 309 11.35 28.15 0.94
CA LEU A 309 10.94 26.87 0.38
C LEU A 309 11.34 25.69 1.28
N GLU A 310 12.52 25.74 1.91
CA GLU A 310 12.94 24.74 2.90
C GLU A 310 11.98 24.69 4.10
N THR A 311 11.55 25.87 4.59
CA THR A 311 10.58 25.98 5.69
C THR A 311 9.22 25.41 5.29
N GLN A 312 8.73 25.75 4.09
CA GLN A 312 7.47 25.23 3.55
C GLN A 312 7.51 23.70 3.35
N LEU A 313 8.62 23.18 2.82
CA LEU A 313 8.83 21.74 2.62
C LEU A 313 8.75 20.98 3.95
N GLU A 314 9.39 21.48 5.00
CA GLU A 314 9.37 20.84 6.32
C GLU A 314 7.96 20.87 6.93
N SER A 315 7.25 22.00 6.82
CA SER A 315 5.87 22.13 7.27
C SER A 315 4.94 21.11 6.59
N GLU A 316 5.03 20.97 5.26
CA GLU A 316 4.20 20.02 4.52
C GLU A 316 4.58 18.56 4.82
N ARG A 317 5.86 18.25 5.07
CA ARG A 317 6.29 16.91 5.53
C ARG A 317 5.68 16.55 6.88
N MET A 318 5.67 17.49 7.83
CA MET A 318 5.04 17.30 9.14
C MET A 318 3.54 17.03 9.00
N ARG A 319 2.83 17.88 8.24
CA ARG A 319 1.40 17.71 7.95
C ARG A 319 1.09 16.38 7.28
N LEU A 320 1.88 15.97 6.28
CA LEU A 320 1.73 14.68 5.62
C LEU A 320 1.93 13.51 6.61
N GLY A 321 2.90 13.63 7.52
CA GLY A 321 3.13 12.67 8.59
C GLY A 321 1.93 12.55 9.54
N GLU A 322 1.31 13.67 9.92
CA GLU A 322 0.10 13.69 10.75
C GLU A 322 -1.10 13.06 10.05
N LEU A 323 -1.32 13.39 8.78
CA LEU A 323 -2.39 12.77 7.98
C LEU A 323 -2.22 11.26 7.88
N ARG A 324 -1.00 10.77 7.68
CA ARG A 324 -0.71 9.33 7.67
C ARG A 324 -1.00 8.68 9.03
N LYS A 325 -0.62 9.32 10.14
CA LYS A 325 -0.94 8.83 11.50
C LYS A 325 -2.46 8.72 11.71
N GLN A 326 -3.22 9.73 11.28
CA GLN A 326 -4.67 9.71 11.36
C GLN A 326 -5.27 8.61 10.48
N HIS A 327 -4.75 8.42 9.26
CA HIS A 327 -5.19 7.34 8.38
C HIS A 327 -5.01 5.96 9.05
N TYR A 328 -3.85 5.68 9.67
CA TYR A 328 -3.64 4.41 10.39
C TYR A 328 -4.53 4.24 11.61
N ALA A 329 -4.79 5.32 12.36
CA ALA A 329 -5.70 5.29 13.50
C ALA A 329 -7.13 4.95 13.06
N LEU A 330 -7.61 5.56 11.97
CA LEU A 330 -8.92 5.26 11.38
C LEU A 330 -8.98 3.85 10.77
N ALA A 331 -7.86 3.35 10.23
CA ALA A 331 -7.72 2.00 9.71
C ALA A 331 -7.53 0.92 10.79
N GLY A 332 -7.43 1.29 12.08
CA GLY A 332 -7.36 0.37 13.21
C GLY A 332 -5.99 -0.29 13.44
N VAL A 333 -4.89 0.31 12.98
CA VAL A 333 -3.51 -0.20 13.19
C VAL A 333 -2.86 0.49 14.40
N PRO A 334 -2.26 -0.23 15.38
CA PRO A 334 -1.62 0.37 16.55
C PRO A 334 -0.48 1.31 16.18
N LEU A 335 -0.43 2.47 16.82
CA LEU A 335 0.49 3.58 16.53
C LEU A 335 1.96 3.34 16.94
N ASP A 336 2.27 2.24 17.63
CA ASP A 336 3.57 2.02 18.25
C ASP A 336 4.71 1.61 17.30
N GLN A 337 4.45 1.45 16.00
CA GLN A 337 5.48 1.09 15.01
C GLN A 337 5.86 2.22 14.02
N VAL A 338 5.22 3.39 14.10
CA VAL A 338 5.36 4.43 13.05
C VAL A 338 6.45 5.47 13.38
N ALA A 339 7.14 5.35 14.52
CA ALA A 339 8.15 6.33 14.95
C ALA A 339 9.48 6.26 14.17
N ALA A 340 9.70 5.27 13.32
CA ALA A 340 10.94 5.13 12.57
C ALA A 340 10.71 4.65 11.14
N GLY A 341 10.69 5.59 10.19
CA GLY A 341 10.90 5.29 8.77
C GLY A 341 9.86 5.92 7.87
N ASN A 342 10.36 6.64 6.85
CA ASN A 342 9.58 6.97 5.66
C ASN A 342 8.90 5.70 5.16
N GLY A 343 7.57 5.67 5.23
CA GLY A 343 6.74 4.52 4.90
C GLY A 343 7.02 3.98 3.50
N PHE A 344 7.84 2.94 3.46
CA PHE A 344 7.89 1.95 2.40
C PHE A 344 7.55 0.61 3.02
N ILE A 345 6.66 -0.13 2.37
CA ILE A 345 6.33 -1.50 2.71
C ILE A 345 7.62 -2.33 2.56
N ASN A 346 8.17 -2.80 3.67
CA ASN A 346 9.28 -3.75 3.66
C ASN A 346 8.78 -5.10 3.13
N THR A 347 9.07 -5.41 1.87
CA THR A 347 9.12 -6.78 1.38
C THR A 347 10.52 -7.36 1.63
N PRO A 348 10.65 -8.57 2.21
CA PRO A 348 11.96 -9.16 2.46
C PRO A 348 12.50 -9.78 1.16
N ASN A 349 13.30 -9.02 0.38
CA ASN A 349 14.38 -9.48 -0.51
C ASN A 349 14.74 -8.51 -1.67
N THR A 350 14.71 -7.19 -1.45
CA THR A 350 15.26 -6.26 -2.45
C THR A 350 16.25 -5.31 -1.77
N PRO A 351 17.54 -5.29 -2.17
CA PRO A 351 18.46 -4.30 -1.64
C PRO A 351 17.97 -2.90 -2.07
N PRO A 352 18.11 -1.89 -1.20
CA PRO A 352 17.60 -0.55 -1.48
C PRO A 352 18.33 0.03 -2.71
N PRO A 353 17.62 0.71 -3.63
CA PRO A 353 18.30 1.50 -4.64
C PRO A 353 19.04 2.64 -3.93
N LEU A 354 20.37 2.64 -4.05
CA LEU A 354 21.23 3.72 -3.59
C LEU A 354 20.97 4.96 -4.44
N SER A 355 20.00 5.78 -4.04
CA SER A 355 19.98 7.18 -4.44
C SER A 355 21.07 7.92 -3.66
N PRO A 356 21.96 8.67 -4.35
CA PRO A 356 23.07 9.34 -3.70
C PRO A 356 22.55 10.39 -2.72
N LYS A 357 23.08 10.39 -1.49
CA LYS A 357 22.90 11.50 -0.56
C LYS A 357 23.31 12.80 -1.26
N PRO A 358 22.52 13.88 -1.21
CA PRO A 358 23.00 15.17 -1.65
C PRO A 358 24.19 15.54 -0.75
N ALA A 359 25.39 15.57 -1.32
CA ALA A 359 26.54 16.16 -0.66
C ALA A 359 26.21 17.63 -0.43
N LYS A 360 26.24 18.07 0.83
CA LYS A 360 26.17 19.49 1.18
C LYS A 360 27.18 20.24 0.30
N PRO A 361 26.82 21.31 -0.42
CA PRO A 361 27.82 22.12 -1.10
C PRO A 361 28.78 22.65 -0.03
N ALA A 362 30.07 22.39 -0.23
CA ALA A 362 31.12 22.90 0.64
C ALA A 362 31.02 24.42 0.66
N ILE A 363 30.81 24.97 1.86
CA ILE A 363 30.92 26.41 2.14
C ILE A 363 32.22 26.90 1.50
N MET A 364 32.10 27.80 0.54
CA MET A 364 33.23 28.38 -0.19
C MET A 364 34.22 28.94 0.83
N LYS A 365 35.45 28.41 0.85
CA LYS A 365 36.57 29.02 1.56
C LYS A 365 36.71 30.45 1.06
N LYS A 366 36.74 31.43 1.99
CA LYS A 366 37.09 32.82 1.70
C LYS A 366 38.33 32.86 0.79
N PRO A 367 38.34 33.65 -0.29
CA PRO A 367 39.54 33.84 -1.09
C PRO A 367 40.64 34.48 -0.24
N ALA A 368 41.89 34.02 -0.43
CA ALA A 368 43.05 34.54 0.26
C ALA A 368 43.26 36.02 -0.07
N LEU A 369 43.49 36.83 0.97
CA LEU A 369 43.91 38.22 0.86
C LEU A 369 45.17 38.30 0.00
N GLY A 370 45.14 39.11 -1.06
CA GLY A 370 46.27 39.34 -1.96
C GLY A 370 47.51 39.81 -1.19
N GLN A 371 48.65 39.18 -1.47
CA GLN A 371 49.94 39.61 -0.97
C GLN A 371 50.28 41.01 -1.52
N LYS A 372 50.75 41.89 -0.65
CA LYS A 372 51.24 43.23 -1.02
C LYS A 372 52.40 43.12 -2.02
N PRO A 373 52.51 44.01 -3.01
CA PRO A 373 53.62 44.00 -3.95
C PRO A 373 54.94 44.36 -3.25
N THR A 374 55.93 43.49 -3.39
CA THR A 374 57.31 43.69 -2.94
C THR A 374 58.00 44.68 -3.87
N VAL A 375 58.30 45.88 -3.37
CA VAL A 375 59.12 46.88 -4.09
C VAL A 375 60.60 46.61 -3.79
N PRO A 376 61.48 46.48 -4.80
CA PRO A 376 62.91 46.30 -4.56
C PRO A 376 63.58 47.63 -4.11
N PRO A 377 64.60 47.58 -3.24
CA PRO A 377 65.27 48.79 -2.76
C PRO A 377 66.12 49.43 -3.87
N LYS A 378 66.05 50.77 -3.92
CA LYS A 378 66.81 51.62 -4.85
C LYS A 378 68.31 51.49 -4.59
N THR A 379 69.06 51.12 -5.63
CA THR A 379 70.52 51.24 -5.70
C THR A 379 70.90 52.71 -5.81
N THR A 380 71.55 53.25 -4.77
CA THR A 380 72.31 54.50 -4.84
C THR A 380 73.70 54.20 -5.37
N PHE A 381 73.97 54.58 -6.62
CA PHE A 381 75.34 54.73 -7.12
C PHE A 381 76.01 55.92 -6.45
N ARG A 382 77.29 55.76 -6.13
CA ARG A 382 78.21 56.86 -5.82
C ARG A 382 79.20 57.01 -6.97
#